data_AF-A0A929DDN1-F1
#
_entry.id   AF-A0A929DDN1-F1
#
_cell.length_a   1.000
_cell.length_b   1.000
_cell.length_c   1.000
_cell.angle_alpha   90.00
_cell.angle_beta   90.00
_cell.angle_gamma   90.00
#
_symmetry.space_group_name_H-M   'P 1'
#
loop_
_entity.id
_entity.type
_entity.pdbx_description
1 polymer ?
#
loop_
_entity_poly.entity_id
_entity_poly.type
_entity_poly.pdbx_seq_one_letter_code
_entity_poly.pdbx_strand_id
1 'polypeptide(L)'
;MAERRKPLVATTTHVLPLDSLTPSDFERLCLWLVSREGYERAEHLGAAGSEQGRDIIAWRDGEQWAFSCKRVRRFGPKGALAEVEKVLALPEDERPVGLVFLVTCDVSANTRQQVRDRCAGE
;
A
#
# COMPACT_ATOMS: atom_id res chain seq x y z
N MET A 1 -18.80 -3.91 34.84
CA MET A 1 -18.51 -3.40 33.49
C MET A 1 -18.85 -4.50 32.50
N ALA A 2 -19.76 -4.25 31.55
CA ALA A 2 -20.18 -5.28 30.60
C ALA A 2 -19.08 -5.53 29.56
N GLU A 3 -18.61 -6.77 29.49
CA GLU A 3 -17.64 -7.23 28.50
C GLU A 3 -18.24 -7.02 27.09
N ARG A 4 -17.65 -6.11 26.30
CA ARG A 4 -18.03 -5.92 24.89
C ARG A 4 -17.58 -7.17 24.13
N ARG A 5 -18.46 -8.15 23.99
CA ARG A 5 -18.27 -9.25 23.04
C ARG A 5 -18.00 -8.66 21.66
N LYS A 6 -16.82 -8.94 21.10
CA LYS A 6 -16.49 -8.62 19.71
C LYS A 6 -17.58 -9.23 18.83
N PRO A 7 -18.19 -8.47 17.91
CA PRO A 7 -19.20 -9.03 17.02
C PRO A 7 -18.67 -10.27 16.31
N LEU A 8 -19.52 -11.26 16.09
CA LEU A 8 -19.18 -12.40 15.24
C LEU A 8 -18.75 -11.84 13.89
N VAL A 9 -17.55 -12.22 13.44
CA VAL A 9 -17.05 -11.87 12.11
C VAL A 9 -17.98 -12.57 11.12
N ALA A 10 -18.90 -11.82 10.52
CA ALA A 10 -19.74 -12.32 9.46
C ALA A 10 -18.85 -12.60 8.25
N THR A 11 -18.66 -13.87 7.91
CA THR A 11 -18.07 -14.26 6.64
C THR A 11 -19.11 -14.01 5.55
N THR A 12 -18.79 -13.12 4.62
CA THR A 12 -19.62 -12.89 3.43
C THR A 12 -18.97 -13.59 2.24
N THR A 13 -19.75 -14.29 1.42
CA THR A 13 -19.30 -14.86 0.13
C THR A 13 -19.30 -13.84 -1.01
N HIS A 14 -19.58 -12.57 -0.72
CA HIS A 14 -19.53 -11.51 -1.72
C HIS A 14 -18.11 -11.34 -2.24
N VAL A 15 -17.96 -11.52 -3.55
CA VAL A 15 -16.74 -11.14 -4.26
C VAL A 15 -16.60 -9.63 -4.13
N LEU A 16 -15.51 -9.18 -3.50
CA LEU A 16 -15.19 -7.75 -3.46
C LEU A 16 -14.88 -7.32 -4.88
N PRO A 17 -15.63 -6.36 -5.46
CA PRO A 17 -15.52 -6.03 -6.88
C PRO A 17 -14.35 -5.06 -7.13
N LEU A 18 -13.18 -5.34 -6.55
CA LEU A 18 -12.00 -4.46 -6.61
C LEU A 18 -11.55 -4.23 -8.06
N ASP A 19 -11.73 -5.23 -8.93
CA ASP A 19 -11.42 -5.13 -10.35
C ASP A 19 -12.36 -4.17 -11.12
N SER A 20 -13.57 -3.93 -10.61
CA SER A 20 -14.54 -3.02 -11.22
C SER A 20 -14.31 -1.55 -10.87
N LEU A 21 -13.45 -1.28 -9.87
CA LEU A 21 -13.10 0.08 -9.50
C LEU A 21 -12.24 0.73 -10.59
N THR A 22 -12.43 2.03 -10.78
CA THR A 22 -11.45 2.81 -11.54
C THR A 22 -10.12 2.86 -10.78
N PRO A 23 -8.97 3.10 -11.43
CA PRO A 23 -7.70 3.27 -10.72
C PRO A 23 -7.79 4.31 -9.58
N SER A 24 -8.41 5.47 -9.84
CA SER A 24 -8.59 6.53 -8.85
C SER A 24 -9.48 6.09 -7.67
N ASP A 25 -10.58 5.38 -7.94
CA ASP A 25 -11.45 4.89 -6.85
C ASP A 25 -10.78 3.79 -6.04
N PHE A 26 -9.93 2.97 -6.66
CA PHE A 26 -9.10 2.02 -5.93
C PHE A 26 -8.10 2.72 -5.01
N GLU A 27 -7.42 3.76 -5.49
CA GLU A 27 -6.53 4.57 -4.64
C GLU A 27 -7.27 5.25 -3.48
N ARG A 28 -8.48 5.78 -3.73
CA ARG A 28 -9.35 6.33 -2.67
C ARG A 28 -9.75 5.28 -1.63
N LEU A 29 -10.07 4.07 -2.07
CA LEU A 29 -10.34 2.93 -1.17
C LEU A 29 -9.09 2.62 -0.33
N CYS A 30 -7.92 2.57 -0.97
CA CYS A 30 -6.64 2.36 -0.27
C CYS A 30 -6.35 3.44 0.76
N LEU A 31 -6.60 4.72 0.45
CA LEU A 31 -6.46 5.84 1.38
C LEU A 31 -7.32 5.64 2.63
N TRP A 32 -8.57 5.22 2.44
CA TRP A 32 -9.48 4.93 3.54
C TRP A 32 -8.98 3.75 4.39
N LEU A 33 -8.49 2.68 3.76
CA LEU A 33 -7.91 1.53 4.46
C LEU A 33 -6.68 1.92 5.29
N VAL A 34 -5.75 2.70 4.71
CA VAL A 34 -4.55 3.19 5.41
C VAL A 34 -4.94 3.97 6.66
N SER A 35 -5.89 4.91 6.52
CA SER A 35 -6.40 5.70 7.66
C SER A 35 -7.05 4.80 8.73
N ARG A 36 -7.82 3.81 8.30
CA ARG A 36 -8.50 2.86 9.20
C ARG A 36 -7.53 1.94 9.95
N GLU A 37 -6.41 1.59 9.34
CA GLU A 37 -5.34 0.79 9.98
C GLU A 37 -4.52 1.60 10.99
N GLY A 38 -4.89 2.85 11.28
CA GLY A 38 -4.24 3.67 12.29
C GLY A 38 -2.98 4.38 11.81
N TYR A 39 -2.84 4.56 10.48
CA TYR A 39 -1.93 5.59 9.97
C TYR A 39 -2.62 6.95 10.05
N GLU A 40 -1.87 7.96 10.45
CA GLU A 40 -2.30 9.34 10.61
C GLU A 40 -1.90 10.17 9.39
N ARG A 41 -2.57 11.32 9.20
CA ARG A 41 -2.22 12.31 8.16
C ARG A 41 -2.08 11.66 6.77
N ALA A 42 -2.95 10.72 6.43
CA ALA A 42 -2.88 10.06 5.13
C ALA A 42 -3.23 11.05 4.00
N GLU A 43 -2.35 11.17 3.01
CA GLU A 43 -2.46 12.09 1.88
C GLU A 43 -2.47 11.31 0.56
N HIS A 44 -3.39 11.65 -0.33
CA HIS A 44 -3.49 11.06 -1.68
C HIS A 44 -2.69 11.89 -2.68
N LEU A 45 -1.60 11.30 -3.17
CA LEU A 45 -0.66 11.93 -4.09
C LEU A 45 -0.99 11.62 -5.57
N GLY A 46 -1.59 10.45 -5.82
CA GLY A 46 -1.83 9.91 -7.16
C GLY A 46 -2.75 10.74 -8.08
N ALA A 47 -3.57 11.63 -7.52
CA ALA A 47 -4.52 12.44 -8.32
C ALA A 47 -3.86 13.45 -9.27
N ALA A 48 -2.58 13.80 -9.07
CA ALA A 48 -1.86 14.81 -9.86
C ALA A 48 -0.84 14.24 -10.87
N GLY A 49 -0.70 12.90 -10.96
CA GLY A 49 -0.03 12.24 -12.10
C GLY A 49 1.50 12.27 -12.17
N SER A 50 2.24 12.47 -11.07
CA SER A 50 3.71 12.58 -11.12
C SER A 50 4.50 11.98 -9.94
N GLU A 51 3.86 11.25 -9.03
CA GLU A 51 4.40 11.04 -7.67
C GLU A 51 5.33 9.84 -7.49
N GLN A 52 6.20 9.56 -8.47
CA GLN A 52 7.38 8.69 -8.32
C GLN A 52 7.09 7.35 -7.59
N GLY A 53 5.97 6.70 -7.91
CA GLY A 53 5.58 5.40 -7.33
C GLY A 53 4.89 5.44 -5.96
N ARG A 54 4.68 6.62 -5.38
CA ARG A 54 3.92 6.86 -4.14
C ARG A 54 2.52 7.34 -4.50
N ASP A 55 1.52 6.52 -4.21
CA ASP A 55 0.12 6.91 -4.45
C ASP A 55 -0.47 7.56 -3.19
N ILE A 56 -0.02 7.09 -2.01
CA ILE A 56 -0.39 7.66 -0.70
C ILE A 56 0.87 7.79 0.15
N ILE A 57 0.95 8.85 0.95
CA ILE A 57 1.85 8.93 2.11
C ILE A 57 1.02 9.00 3.39
N ALA A 58 1.52 8.42 4.47
CA ALA A 58 0.88 8.53 5.77
C ALA A 58 1.92 8.36 6.88
N TRP A 59 1.55 8.69 8.11
CA TRP A 59 2.45 8.65 9.25
C TRP A 59 2.02 7.61 10.28
N ARG A 60 2.98 6.98 10.93
CA ARG A 60 2.74 6.15 12.11
C ARG A 60 3.90 6.32 13.08
N ASP A 61 3.58 6.61 14.34
CA ASP A 61 4.57 6.85 15.39
C ASP A 61 5.58 7.95 15.03
N GLY A 62 5.13 8.97 14.31
CA GLY A 62 5.97 10.08 13.83
C GLY A 62 6.71 9.81 12.53
N GLU A 63 6.81 8.56 12.07
CA GLU A 63 7.54 8.16 10.88
C GLU A 63 6.67 8.18 9.62
N GLN A 64 7.24 8.58 8.48
CA GLN A 64 6.54 8.62 7.20
C GLN A 64 6.63 7.27 6.46
N TRP A 65 5.50 6.80 5.95
CA TRP A 65 5.34 5.59 5.16
C TRP A 65 4.77 5.93 3.79
N ALA A 66 5.22 5.22 2.76
CA ALA A 66 4.64 5.32 1.42
C ALA A 66 3.84 4.07 1.08
N PHE A 67 2.77 4.27 0.31
CA PHE A 67 1.92 3.19 -0.19
C PHE A 67 1.80 3.31 -1.70
N SER A 68 2.00 2.18 -2.38
CA SER A 68 1.84 2.04 -3.82
C SER A 68 0.68 1.11 -4.10
N CYS A 69 -0.35 1.64 -4.76
CA CYS A 69 -1.63 1.00 -5.02
C CYS A 69 -1.64 0.40 -6.44
N LYS A 70 -1.76 -0.92 -6.56
CA LYS A 70 -1.80 -1.61 -7.87
C LYS A 70 -3.07 -2.44 -8.02
N ARG A 71 -4.03 -1.90 -8.76
CA ARG A 71 -5.19 -2.63 -9.27
C ARG A 71 -4.79 -3.47 -10.48
N VAL A 72 -4.22 -4.66 -10.24
CA VAL A 72 -3.66 -5.53 -11.29
C VAL A 72 -3.98 -7.00 -10.99
N ARG A 73 -4.12 -7.80 -12.05
CA ARG A 73 -4.34 -9.25 -11.94
C ARG A 73 -3.09 -10.04 -11.54
N ARG A 74 -1.91 -9.46 -11.76
CA ARG A 74 -0.62 -10.05 -11.43
C ARG A 74 0.33 -8.96 -10.99
N PHE A 75 1.00 -9.20 -9.87
CA PHE A 75 2.06 -8.35 -9.35
C PHE A 75 3.27 -9.20 -9.02
N GLY A 76 4.31 -9.08 -9.85
CA GLY A 76 5.52 -9.90 -9.78
C GLY A 76 6.78 -9.09 -9.48
N PRO A 77 7.95 -9.76 -9.40
CA PRO A 77 9.18 -9.16 -8.92
C PRO A 77 9.59 -7.91 -9.71
N LYS A 78 9.54 -7.96 -11.05
CA LYS A 78 9.88 -6.82 -11.91
C LYS A 78 9.06 -5.57 -11.58
N GLY A 79 7.75 -5.73 -11.38
CA GLY A 79 6.86 -4.61 -11.06
C GLY A 79 7.14 -4.07 -9.66
N ALA A 80 7.30 -4.95 -8.68
CA ALA A 80 7.58 -4.55 -7.30
C ALA A 80 8.93 -3.83 -7.16
N LEU A 81 9.99 -4.36 -7.77
CA LEU A 81 11.32 -3.74 -7.77
C LEU A 81 11.30 -2.37 -8.46
N ALA A 82 10.58 -2.23 -9.58
CA ALA A 82 10.46 -0.94 -10.26
C ALA A 82 9.82 0.14 -9.38
N GLU A 83 8.89 -0.20 -8.48
CA GLU A 83 8.36 0.78 -7.52
C GLU A 83 9.34 1.08 -6.39
N VAL A 84 10.08 0.08 -5.91
CA VAL A 84 11.16 0.27 -4.92
C VAL A 84 12.21 1.24 -5.45
N GLU A 85 12.66 1.07 -6.69
CA GLU A 85 13.67 1.97 -7.29
C GLU A 85 13.19 3.42 -7.35
N LYS A 86 11.90 3.68 -7.58
CA LYS A 86 11.39 5.06 -7.60
C LYS A 86 11.46 5.70 -6.22
N VAL A 87 11.19 4.93 -5.16
CA VAL A 87 11.32 5.41 -3.77
C VAL A 87 12.79 5.62 -3.41
N LEU A 88 13.68 4.72 -3.82
CA LEU A 88 15.13 4.86 -3.56
C LEU A 88 15.77 5.99 -4.37
N ALA A 89 15.17 6.40 -5.48
CA ALA A 89 15.59 7.57 -6.25
C ALA A 89 15.28 8.91 -5.56
N LEU A 90 14.47 8.92 -4.49
CA LEU A 90 14.21 10.11 -3.69
C LEU A 90 15.46 10.53 -2.88
N PRO A 91 15.60 11.84 -2.57
CA PRO A 91 16.55 12.33 -1.58
C PRO A 91 16.42 11.56 -0.25
N GLU A 92 17.54 11.31 0.44
CA GLU A 92 17.53 10.48 1.66
C GLU A 92 16.60 10.99 2.75
N ASP A 93 16.48 12.31 2.90
CA ASP A 93 15.61 12.99 3.84
C ASP A 93 14.12 12.96 3.44
N GLU A 94 13.82 12.61 2.19
CA GLU A 94 12.46 12.42 1.67
C GLU A 94 12.05 10.94 1.61
N ARG A 95 12.96 10.00 1.93
CA ARG A 95 12.67 8.57 1.87
C ARG A 95 11.77 8.14 3.04
N PRO A 96 10.63 7.48 2.77
CA PRO A 96 9.80 6.91 3.82
C PRO A 96 10.54 5.75 4.50
N VAL A 97 10.25 5.51 5.79
CA VAL A 97 10.84 4.37 6.53
C VAL A 97 10.33 3.02 6.05
N GLY A 98 9.25 3.00 5.27
CA GLY A 98 8.71 1.79 4.69
C GLY A 98 7.84 2.06 3.45
N LEU A 99 7.88 1.10 2.53
CA LEU A 99 7.03 1.04 1.35
C LEU A 99 6.06 -0.14 1.47
N VAL A 100 4.77 0.13 1.33
CA VAL A 100 3.70 -0.88 1.39
C VAL A 100 3.02 -0.99 0.03
N PHE A 101 2.90 -2.21 -0.48
CA PHE A 101 2.14 -2.50 -1.70
C PHE A 101 0.71 -2.89 -1.35
N LEU A 102 -0.26 -2.13 -1.86
CA LEU A 102 -1.69 -2.43 -1.78
C LEU A 102 -2.14 -2.96 -3.14
N VAL A 103 -2.38 -4.27 -3.24
CA VAL A 103 -2.68 -4.94 -4.52
C VAL A 103 -3.97 -5.74 -4.47
N THR A 104 -4.62 -5.92 -5.63
CA THR A 104 -5.87 -6.69 -5.75
C THR A 104 -5.65 -8.19 -6.02
N CYS A 105 -4.39 -8.64 -6.09
CA CYS A 105 -4.04 -10.03 -6.37
C CYS A 105 -3.09 -10.59 -5.31
N ASP A 106 -2.94 -11.91 -5.29
CA ASP A 106 -1.96 -12.56 -4.43
C ASP A 106 -0.53 -12.25 -4.87
N VAL A 107 0.35 -12.01 -3.89
CA VAL A 107 1.78 -11.79 -4.10
C VAL A 107 2.57 -13.03 -3.71
N SER A 108 3.37 -13.54 -4.64
CA SER A 108 4.17 -14.76 -4.41
C SER A 108 5.25 -14.54 -3.35
N ALA A 109 5.62 -15.61 -2.64
CA ALA A 109 6.71 -15.57 -1.67
C ALA A 109 8.04 -15.09 -2.29
N ASN A 110 8.34 -15.53 -3.52
CA ASN A 110 9.51 -15.08 -4.28
C ASN A 110 9.50 -13.56 -4.53
N THR A 111 8.34 -12.99 -4.89
CA THR A 111 8.23 -11.52 -5.07
C THR A 111 8.50 -10.78 -3.77
N ARG A 112 7.92 -11.26 -2.65
CA ARG A 112 8.15 -10.67 -1.32
C ARG A 112 9.62 -10.75 -0.91
N GLN A 113 10.29 -11.87 -1.18
CA GLN A 113 11.70 -12.05 -0.82
C GLN A 113 12.60 -11.11 -1.62
N GLN A 114 12.45 -11.04 -2.94
CA GLN A 114 13.29 -10.16 -3.77
C GLN A 114 13.16 -8.69 -3.40
N VAL A 115 11.96 -8.23 -3.03
CA VAL A 115 11.75 -6.86 -2.52
C VAL A 115 12.48 -6.65 -1.19
N ARG A 116 12.36 -7.60 -0.25
CA ARG A 116 13.06 -7.52 1.04
C ARG A 116 14.57 -7.48 0.87
N ASP A 117 15.11 -8.36 0.04
CA ASP A 117 16.55 -8.41 -0.25
C ASP A 117 17.03 -7.09 -0.84
N ARG A 118 16.26 -6.49 -1.76
CA ARG A 118 16.58 -5.19 -2.35
C ARG A 118 16.55 -4.03 -1.35
N CYS A 119 15.66 -4.08 -0.37
CA CYS A 119 15.53 -3.04 0.67
C CYS A 119 16.50 -3.26 1.84
N ALA A 120 17.11 -4.45 1.96
CA ALA A 120 18.02 -4.81 3.05
C ALA A 120 19.50 -4.44 2.77
N GLY A 121 19.81 -3.82 1.62
CA GLY A 121 21.13 -3.25 1.33
C GLY A 121 21.01 -1.78 0.93
N GLU A 122 21.88 -0.87 1.35
CA GLU A 122 23.15 -0.95 2.11
C GLU A 122 23.04 -0.27 3.49
#